data_AF-A0A8T4LK36-F1
#
_entry.id   AF-A0A8T4LK36-F1
#
_cell.length_a   1.000
_cell.length_b   1.000
_cell.length_c   1.000
_cell.angle_alpha   90.00
_cell.angle_beta   90.00
_cell.angle_gamma   90.00
#
_symmetry.space_group_name_H-M   'P 1'
#
loop_
_entity.id
_entity.type
_entity.pdbx_description
1 polymer ?
#
loop_
_entity_poly.entity_id
_entity_poly.type
_entity_poly.pdbx_seq_one_letter_code
_entity_poly.pdbx_strand_id
1 'polypeptide(L)' 'MKNIYLDYAATTPIREEVLLEMLPYFSEKYGNPGSFHSKGLEAKNALDNARQEIASLLNCST' A
#
# COMPACT_ATOMS: atom_id res chain seq x y z
N MET A 1 12.22 4.83 -31.79
CA MET A 1 11.40 5.98 -31.33
C MET A 1 11.33 5.95 -29.82
N LYS A 2 11.46 7.10 -29.15
CA LYS A 2 11.34 7.21 -27.69
C LYS A 2 9.85 7.32 -27.35
N ASN A 3 9.33 6.43 -26.51
CA ASN A 3 7.96 6.55 -26.01
C ASN A 3 7.93 7.64 -24.93
N ILE A 4 7.01 8.59 -25.06
CA ILE A 4 6.78 9.66 -24.09
C ILE A 4 5.35 9.51 -23.60
N TYR A 5 5.18 9.27 -22.30
CA TYR A 5 3.86 9.12 -21.68
C TYR A 5 3.37 10.49 -21.18
N LEU A 6 2.28 10.99 -21.78
CA LEU A 6 1.73 12.32 -21.51
C LEU A 6 0.34 12.28 -20.87
N ASP A 7 -0.13 11.10 -20.46
CA ASP A 7 -1.49 10.89 -19.95
C ASP A 7 -1.52 10.65 -18.42
N TYR A 8 -0.80 11.48 -17.67
CA TYR A 8 -0.76 11.43 -16.19
C TYR A 8 -2.10 11.79 -15.54
N ALA A 9 -3.03 12.37 -16.30
CA ALA A 9 -4.38 12.66 -15.83
C ALA A 9 -5.26 11.40 -15.76
N ALA A 10 -5.03 10.41 -16.63
CA ALA A 10 -5.77 9.14 -16.61
C ALA A 10 -5.19 8.15 -15.59
N THR A 11 -3.87 7.98 -15.56
CA THR A 11 -3.17 7.15 -14.58
C THR A 11 -1.68 7.47 -14.56
N THR A 12 -0.94 6.91 -13.62
CA THR A 12 0.49 7.18 -13.44
C THR A 12 1.27 5.89 -13.25
N PRO A 13 2.51 5.80 -13.76
CA PRO A 13 3.42 4.71 -13.38
C PRO A 13 3.59 4.66 -11.86
N ILE A 14 3.61 3.45 -11.30
CA ILE A 14 3.90 3.25 -9.88
C ILE A 14 5.34 3.69 -9.64
N ARG A 15 5.56 4.42 -8.55
CA ARG A 15 6.92 4.77 -8.11
C ARG A 15 7.64 3.52 -7.62
N GLU A 16 8.93 3.40 -7.91
CA GLU A 16 9.70 2.20 -7.56
C GLU A 16 9.65 1.90 -6.06
N GLU A 17 9.74 2.93 -5.21
CA GLU A 17 9.66 2.77 -3.76
C GLU A 17 8.32 2.20 -3.28
N VAL A 18 7.21 2.57 -3.94
CA VAL A 18 5.87 2.05 -3.63
C VAL A 18 5.77 0.59 -4.05
N LEU A 19 6.32 0.23 -5.22
CA LEU A 19 6.33 -1.15 -5.68
C LEU A 19 7.10 -2.04 -4.70
N LEU A 20 8.31 -1.63 -4.31
CA LEU A 20 9.16 -2.39 -3.40
C LEU A 20 8.53 -2.59 -2.02
N GLU A 21 7.87 -1.57 -1.47
CA GLU A 21 7.16 -1.67 -0.19
C GLU A 21 5.92 -2.59 -0.27
N MET A 22 5.28 -2.65 -1.45
CA MET A 22 4.10 -3.49 -1.67
C MET A 22 4.42 -4.96 -1.91
N LEU A 23 5.56 -5.28 -2.54
CA LEU A 23 5.95 -6.65 -2.90
C LEU A 23 5.86 -7.67 -1.75
N PRO A 24 6.31 -7.37 -0.51
CA PRO A 24 6.20 -8.29 0.62
C PRO A 24 4.76 -8.74 0.91
N TYR A 25 3.75 -7.90 0.66
CA TYR A 25 2.34 -8.25 0.89
C TYR A 25 1.77 -9.23 -0.15
N PHE A 26 2.47 -9.42 -1.27
CA PHE A 26 2.12 -10.40 -2.29
C PHE A 26 2.85 -11.75 -2.12
N SER A 27 3.86 -11.84 -1.25
CA SER A 27 4.69 -13.06 -1.10
C SER A 27 4.81 -13.57 0.34
N GLU A 28 5.17 -12.71 1.29
CA GLU A 28 5.57 -13.09 2.65
C GLU A 28 4.51 -12.70 3.70
N LYS A 29 3.96 -11.49 3.55
CA LYS A 29 2.98 -10.84 4.42
C LYS A 29 1.55 -10.94 3.87
N TYR A 30 1.23 -12.06 3.25
CA TYR A 30 -0.06 -12.35 2.60
C TYR A 30 -1.22 -12.61 3.58
N GLY A 31 -1.06 -12.27 4.86
CA GLY A 31 -2.05 -12.60 5.89
C GLY A 31 -3.40 -11.93 5.64
N ASN A 32 -4.48 -12.60 6.07
CA ASN A 32 -5.81 -11.97 6.10
C ASN A 32 -5.92 -11.13 7.39
N PRO A 33 -6.17 -9.81 7.32
CA PRO A 33 -6.28 -8.93 8.49
C PRO A 33 -7.43 -9.29 9.44
N GLY A 34 -8.39 -10.12 9.00
CA GLY A 34 -9.46 -10.65 9.85
C GLY A 34 -9.06 -11.88 10.67
N SER A 35 -7.88 -12.46 10.44
CA SER A 35 -7.40 -13.63 11.18
C SER A 35 -6.70 -13.24 12.48
N PHE A 36 -6.92 -14.00 13.55
CA PHE A 36 -6.31 -13.76 14.87
C PHE A 36 -4.90 -14.35 15.04
N HIS A 37 -4.44 -15.20 14.12
CA HIS A 37 -3.09 -15.75 14.16
C HIS A 37 -2.04 -14.71 13.73
N SER A 38 -0.76 -14.98 14.00
CA SER A 38 0.36 -14.03 13.80
C SER A 38 0.36 -13.33 12.43
N LYS A 39 0.27 -14.07 11.33
CA LYS A 39 0.21 -13.49 9.97
C LYS A 39 -0.99 -12.55 9.75
N GLY A 40 -2.13 -12.84 10.36
CA GLY A 40 -3.31 -11.99 10.26
C GLY A 40 -3.16 -10.70 11.05
N LEU A 41 -2.60 -10.79 12.26
CA LEU A 41 -2.25 -9.62 13.06
C LEU A 41 -1.21 -8.73 12.36
N GLU A 42 -0.21 -9.33 11.70
CA GLU A 42 0.77 -8.59 10.90
C GLU A 42 0.11 -7.79 9.77
N ALA A 43 -0.77 -8.43 8.99
CA ALA A 43 -1.52 -7.77 7.92
C ALA A 43 -2.48 -6.69 8.44
N LYS A 44 -3.12 -6.94 9.59
CA LYS A 44 -3.97 -5.95 10.27
C LYS A 44 -3.17 -4.71 10.67
N ASN A 45 -2.00 -4.89 11.29
CA ASN A 45 -1.15 -3.79 11.70
C ASN A 45 -0.70 -2.94 10.49
N ALA A 46 -0.34 -3.58 9.37
CA ALA A 46 0.02 -2.87 8.14
C ALA A 46 -1.14 -2.00 7.61
N LEU A 47 -2.36 -2.55 7.60
CA LEU A 47 -3.56 -1.83 7.20
C LEU A 47 -3.89 -0.66 8.13
N ASP A 48 -3.81 -0.88 9.44
CA ASP A 48 -4.10 0.14 10.45
C ASP A 48 -3.09 1.29 10.38
N ASN A 49 -1.80 0.99 10.20
CA ASN A 49 -0.74 1.99 10.00
C ASN A 49 -0.98 2.83 8.73
N ALA A 50 -1.29 2.18 7.60
CA ALA A 50 -1.58 2.88 6.35
C ALA A 50 -2.79 3.81 6.49
N ARG A 51 -3.84 3.38 7.20
CA ARG A 51 -5.00 4.25 7.50
C ARG A 51 -4.59 5.46 8.35
N GLN A 52 -3.77 5.27 9.37
CA GLN A 52 -3.30 6.37 10.22
C GLN A 52 -2.47 7.39 9.44
N GLU A 53 -1.57 6.93 8.56
CA GLU A 53 -0.77 7.82 7.72
C GLU A 53 -1.63 8.69 6.80
N ILE A 54 -2.60 8.07 6.11
CA ILE A 54 -3.51 8.79 5.22
C ILE A 54 -4.40 9.77 6.02
N ALA A 55 -4.92 9.34 7.17
CA ALA A 55 -5.75 10.19 8.02
C ALA A 55 -4.98 11.41 8.53
N SER A 56 -3.72 11.21 8.95
CA SER A 56 -2.81 12.29 9.36
C SER A 56 -2.54 13.26 8.20
N LEU A 57 -2.24 12.75 7.01
CA LEU A 57 -2.00 13.58 5.81
C LEU A 57 -3.22 14.43 5.45
N LEU A 58 -4.42 13.91 5.66
CA LEU A 58 -5.69 14.56 5.33
C LEU A 58 -6.29 15.35 6.49
N ASN A 59 -5.66 15.37 7.68
CA ASN A 59 -6.19 15.95 8.91
C ASN A 59 -7.59 15.44 9.28
N CYS A 60 -7.80 14.14 9.19
CA CYS A 60 -9.04 13.49 9.64
C CYS A 60 -8.76 12.35 10.63
N SER A 61 -9.81 11.79 11.21
CA SER A 61 -9.71 10.56 12.01
C SER A 61 -9.64 9.34 11.11
N THR A 62 -8.92 8.32 11.56
CA THR A 62 -9.02 6.96 10.99
C THR A 62 -10.36 6.31 11.23
#